data_AF-A0A0R2Q4B2-F1
#
_entry.id   AF-A0A0R2Q4B2-F1
#
_cell.length_a   1.000
_cell.length_b   1.000
_cell.length_c   1.000
_cell.angle_alpha   90.00
_cell.angle_beta   90.00
_cell.angle_gamma   90.00
#
_symmetry.space_group_name_H-M   'P 1'
#
loop_
_entity.id
_entity.type
_entity.pdbx_description
1 polymer ?
#
loop_
_entity_poly.entity_id
_entity_poly.type
_entity_poly.pdbx_seq_one_letter_code
_entity_poly.pdbx_strand_id
1 'polypeptide(L)'
;MTTITSPNVHTVAIDGTFDDCQDLVKAMFNDAPFREANNLSAVNSINWARVMAQTVYYFTALETLGRSASFSVPTGNFGNVLAGWIAKQMGADIEKLIVGSNSNDILTRFFETHSMDMLPVVPTLSPSMDIQISSNFERLLFEMNNRDGGATTEQLNMFRQNGNLSVKPDQFVRWIEPTFRAHRASDEETLAVMKRIHNESGMLVDPHTAIGIASAEACAEPGVPTITLATAHPAKFPDAVKQATGVHPALPDHVADLFDRQERIINLPNDLQAVEAFVASCH
;
A
#
# COMPACT_ATOMS: atom_id res chain seq x y z
N MET A 1 1.08 -18.46 -3.38
CA MET A 1 0.08 -18.66 -2.32
C MET A 1 -0.26 -20.14 -2.18
N THR A 2 -0.50 -20.80 -3.29
CA THR A 2 -0.98 -22.18 -3.43
C THR A 2 0.08 -23.26 -3.21
N THR A 3 1.36 -22.92 -3.19
CA THR A 3 2.49 -23.87 -3.02
C THR A 3 2.95 -24.05 -1.57
N ILE A 4 2.23 -23.44 -0.61
CA ILE A 4 2.50 -23.61 0.81
C ILE A 4 1.92 -24.94 1.29
N THR A 5 2.74 -25.75 1.96
CA THR A 5 2.35 -27.10 2.40
C THR A 5 1.85 -27.17 3.84
N SER A 6 1.87 -26.05 4.56
CA SER A 6 1.42 -25.99 5.96
C SER A 6 -0.06 -26.41 6.08
N PRO A 7 -0.40 -27.30 7.01
CA PRO A 7 -1.76 -27.86 7.09
C PRO A 7 -2.82 -26.82 7.47
N ASN A 8 -2.43 -25.73 8.14
CA ASN A 8 -3.29 -24.63 8.58
C ASN A 8 -3.47 -23.53 7.52
N VAL A 9 -2.99 -23.74 6.28
CA VAL A 9 -3.11 -22.78 5.19
C VAL A 9 -4.00 -23.36 4.10
N HIS A 10 -5.12 -22.69 3.86
CA HIS A 10 -6.10 -23.09 2.85
C HIS A 10 -6.23 -21.98 1.81
N THR A 11 -5.83 -22.26 0.57
CA THR A 11 -6.04 -21.32 -0.54
C THR A 11 -7.32 -21.70 -1.27
N VAL A 12 -8.29 -20.79 -1.28
CA VAL A 12 -9.59 -20.96 -1.93
C VAL A 12 -9.63 -20.15 -3.21
N ALA A 13 -9.84 -20.82 -4.34
CA ALA A 13 -10.13 -20.18 -5.62
C ALA A 13 -11.66 -20.10 -5.78
N ILE A 14 -12.19 -18.88 -5.75
CA ILE A 14 -13.62 -18.62 -5.95
C ILE A 14 -13.90 -18.47 -7.44
N ASP A 15 -14.97 -19.11 -7.91
CA ASP A 15 -15.51 -18.88 -9.25
C ASP A 15 -16.21 -17.51 -9.32
N GLY A 16 -15.41 -16.45 -9.40
CA GLY A 16 -15.86 -15.07 -9.36
C GLY A 16 -14.73 -14.06 -9.50
N THR A 17 -15.06 -12.80 -9.27
CA THR A 17 -14.14 -11.66 -9.30
C THR A 17 -13.46 -11.42 -7.95
N PHE A 18 -12.51 -10.48 -7.91
CA PHE A 18 -11.93 -10.01 -6.65
C PHE A 18 -12.98 -9.36 -5.75
N ASP A 19 -13.93 -8.61 -6.33
CA ASP A 19 -15.00 -7.95 -5.58
C ASP A 19 -15.95 -8.99 -4.95
N ASP A 20 -16.27 -10.06 -5.69
CA ASP A 20 -17.03 -11.20 -5.14
C ASP A 20 -16.31 -11.82 -3.93
N CYS A 21 -14.98 -12.01 -4.01
CA CYS A 21 -14.20 -12.50 -2.88
C CYS A 21 -14.27 -11.55 -1.68
N GLN A 22 -14.21 -10.23 -1.90
CA GLN A 22 -14.36 -9.25 -0.82
C GLN A 22 -15.74 -9.30 -0.17
N ASP A 23 -16.79 -9.45 -0.98
CA ASP A 23 -18.16 -9.48 -0.49
C ASP A 23 -18.48 -10.75 0.30
N LEU A 24 -17.98 -11.91 -0.13
CA LEU A 24 -18.04 -13.15 0.65
C LEU A 24 -17.36 -13.00 2.02
N VAL A 25 -16.16 -12.41 2.06
CA VAL A 25 -15.46 -12.14 3.32
C VAL A 25 -16.26 -11.18 4.20
N LYS A 26 -16.76 -10.07 3.66
CA LYS A 26 -17.60 -9.12 4.43
C LYS A 26 -18.86 -9.79 4.98
N ALA A 27 -19.52 -10.63 4.19
CA ALA A 27 -20.72 -11.34 4.61
C ALA A 27 -20.44 -12.27 5.79
N MET A 28 -19.38 -13.09 5.72
CA MET A 28 -18.95 -13.93 6.85
C MET A 28 -18.60 -13.11 8.11
N PHE A 29 -17.98 -11.93 7.94
CA PHE A 29 -17.70 -11.04 9.07
C PHE A 29 -18.95 -10.35 9.63
N ASN A 30 -20.02 -10.18 8.85
CA ASN A 30 -21.28 -9.59 9.29
C ASN A 30 -22.20 -10.62 9.96
N ASP A 31 -22.02 -11.92 9.69
CA ASP A 31 -22.67 -13.00 10.44
C ASP A 31 -22.00 -13.16 11.82
N ALA A 32 -22.62 -12.56 12.84
CA ALA A 32 -22.10 -12.61 14.21
C ALA A 32 -22.02 -14.05 14.77
N PRO A 33 -23.06 -14.90 14.66
CA PRO A 33 -22.96 -16.31 15.05
C PRO A 33 -21.79 -17.05 14.40
N PHE A 34 -21.61 -16.93 13.07
CA PHE A 34 -20.54 -17.62 12.36
C PHE A 34 -19.16 -17.11 12.76
N ARG A 35 -19.01 -15.77 12.87
CA ARG A 35 -17.79 -15.10 13.32
C ARG A 35 -17.33 -15.58 14.70
N GLU A 36 -18.26 -15.68 15.64
CA GLU A 36 -17.98 -16.12 17.01
C GLU A 36 -17.67 -17.62 17.08
N ALA A 37 -18.42 -18.46 16.37
CA ALA A 37 -18.21 -19.91 16.37
C ALA A 37 -16.83 -20.32 15.82
N ASN A 38 -16.32 -19.60 14.82
CA ASN A 38 -15.06 -19.92 14.15
C ASN A 38 -13.91 -18.98 14.53
N ASN A 39 -14.10 -18.07 15.50
CA ASN A 39 -13.11 -17.07 15.91
C ASN A 39 -12.51 -16.29 14.72
N LEU A 40 -13.35 -15.88 13.77
CA LEU A 40 -12.87 -15.22 12.55
C LEU A 40 -12.11 -13.93 12.89
N SER A 41 -10.93 -13.80 12.28
CA SER A 41 -10.09 -12.61 12.39
C SER A 41 -9.57 -12.21 11.01
N ALA A 42 -9.49 -10.91 10.76
CA ALA A 42 -9.02 -10.37 9.50
C ALA A 42 -7.59 -9.82 9.65
N VAL A 43 -6.70 -10.27 8.76
CA VAL A 43 -5.37 -9.67 8.57
C VAL A 43 -5.39 -8.83 7.31
N ASN A 44 -6.03 -7.67 7.36
CA ASN A 44 -6.16 -6.74 6.23
C ASN A 44 -5.32 -5.45 6.46
N SER A 45 -5.38 -4.50 5.53
CA SER A 45 -4.59 -3.26 5.55
C SER A 45 -4.91 -2.31 6.70
N ILE A 46 -5.99 -2.56 7.45
CA ILE A 46 -6.39 -1.74 8.59
C ILE A 46 -5.91 -2.31 9.93
N ASN A 47 -5.30 -3.49 9.99
CA ASN A 47 -4.81 -4.02 11.27
C ASN A 47 -3.67 -3.14 11.83
N TRP A 48 -3.82 -2.65 13.06
CA TRP A 48 -2.82 -1.78 13.72
C TRP A 48 -1.43 -2.40 13.78
N ALA A 49 -1.32 -3.71 14.02
CA ALA A 49 -0.04 -4.39 14.11
C ALA A 49 0.77 -4.28 12.81
N ARG A 50 0.11 -4.18 11.65
CA ARG A 50 0.79 -3.96 10.37
C ARG A 50 1.45 -2.58 10.30
N VAL A 51 0.74 -1.53 10.72
CA VAL A 51 1.28 -0.17 10.74
C VAL A 51 2.38 -0.05 11.80
N MET A 52 2.14 -0.60 12.99
CA MET A 52 3.11 -0.59 14.09
C MET A 52 4.42 -1.27 13.70
N ALA A 53 4.39 -2.45 13.10
CA ALA A 53 5.61 -3.16 12.69
C ALA A 53 6.41 -2.38 11.63
N GLN A 54 5.73 -1.61 10.79
CA GLN A 54 6.35 -0.80 9.74
C GLN A 54 7.14 0.40 10.28
N THR A 55 6.89 0.87 11.51
CA THR A 55 7.65 1.99 12.09
C THR A 55 9.13 1.65 12.28
N VAL A 56 9.43 0.37 12.49
CA VAL A 56 10.78 -0.13 12.81
C VAL A 56 11.79 0.24 11.72
N TYR A 57 11.46 0.02 10.44
CA TYR A 57 12.44 0.23 9.37
C TYR A 57 12.76 1.71 9.10
N TYR A 58 11.90 2.64 9.54
CA TYR A 58 12.24 4.07 9.49
C TYR A 58 13.37 4.39 10.46
N PHE A 59 13.29 3.87 11.69
CA PHE A 59 14.36 4.04 12.68
C PHE A 59 15.65 3.34 12.23
N THR A 60 15.57 2.07 11.81
CA THR A 60 16.79 1.34 11.42
C THR A 60 17.47 1.96 10.20
N ALA A 61 16.70 2.50 9.25
CA ALA A 61 17.27 3.16 8.06
C ALA A 61 17.98 4.47 8.43
N LEU A 62 17.40 5.28 9.32
CA LEU A 62 18.06 6.50 9.84
C LEU A 62 19.30 6.18 10.66
N GLU A 63 19.24 5.15 11.53
CA GLU A 63 20.39 4.69 12.30
C GLU A 63 21.52 4.22 11.39
N THR A 64 21.20 3.47 10.33
CA THR A 64 22.17 3.02 9.34
C THR A 64 22.78 4.18 8.55
N LEU A 65 21.97 5.20 8.21
CA LEU A 65 22.44 6.37 7.50
C LEU A 65 23.26 7.32 8.39
N GLY A 66 22.99 7.33 9.70
CA GLY A 66 23.70 8.14 10.71
C GLY A 66 23.36 9.64 10.68
N ARG A 67 22.26 10.04 10.04
CA ARG A 67 21.79 11.44 9.94
C ARG A 67 20.31 11.52 9.54
N SER A 68 19.73 12.72 9.63
CA SER A 68 18.38 13.02 9.15
C SER A 68 18.21 12.71 7.66
N ALA A 69 16.99 12.32 7.28
CA ALA A 69 16.62 12.05 5.90
C ALA A 69 15.13 12.30 5.63
N SER A 70 14.80 12.56 4.38
CA SER A 70 13.44 12.40 3.85
C SER A 70 13.21 10.94 3.45
N PHE A 71 11.95 10.50 3.45
CA PHE A 71 11.57 9.18 2.98
C PHE A 71 10.59 9.29 1.82
N SER A 72 10.89 8.61 0.71
CA SER A 72 9.98 8.47 -0.42
C SER A 72 9.30 7.11 -0.43
N VAL A 73 7.98 7.12 -0.44
CA VAL A 73 7.15 5.93 -0.24
C VAL A 73 6.16 5.78 -1.39
N PRO A 74 6.31 4.74 -2.22
CA PRO A 74 5.26 4.33 -3.16
C PRO A 74 4.00 3.94 -2.37
N THR A 75 2.90 4.66 -2.59
CA THR A 75 1.76 4.65 -1.68
C THR A 75 0.44 4.37 -2.39
N GLY A 76 -0.25 3.33 -1.93
CA GLY A 76 -1.69 3.15 -2.13
C GLY A 76 -2.44 3.47 -0.83
N ASN A 77 -2.56 2.47 0.06
CA ASN A 77 -3.43 2.51 1.25
C ASN A 77 -2.91 3.37 2.43
N PHE A 78 -1.87 4.19 2.24
CA PHE A 78 -1.26 5.11 3.23
C PHE A 78 -0.65 4.47 4.50
N GLY A 79 -0.76 3.16 4.72
CA GLY A 79 -0.26 2.52 5.95
C GLY A 79 1.25 2.67 6.16
N ASN A 80 2.04 2.54 5.09
CA ASN A 80 3.50 2.67 5.15
C ASN A 80 3.92 4.11 5.50
N VAL A 81 3.42 5.10 4.76
CA VAL A 81 3.64 6.52 5.04
C VAL A 81 3.17 6.91 6.44
N LEU A 82 2.01 6.39 6.87
CA LEU A 82 1.50 6.60 8.22
C LEU A 82 2.46 6.05 9.27
N ALA A 83 3.07 4.88 9.04
CA ALA A 83 4.10 4.35 9.94
C ALA A 83 5.32 5.28 10.02
N GLY A 84 5.73 5.87 8.90
CA GLY A 84 6.78 6.92 8.88
C GLY A 84 6.37 8.17 9.65
N TRP A 85 5.12 8.59 9.54
CA TRP A 85 4.58 9.71 10.31
C TRP A 85 4.58 9.40 11.81
N ILE A 86 4.15 8.20 12.21
CA ILE A 86 4.21 7.72 13.60
C ILE A 86 5.67 7.72 14.10
N ALA A 87 6.61 7.20 13.32
CA ALA A 87 8.03 7.22 13.67
C ALA A 87 8.55 8.66 13.90
N LYS A 88 8.17 9.61 13.01
CA LYS A 88 8.49 11.04 13.20
C LYS A 88 7.88 11.59 14.49
N GLN A 89 6.62 11.27 14.80
CA GLN A 89 5.98 11.68 16.06
C GLN A 89 6.65 11.06 17.30
N MET A 90 7.25 9.88 17.16
CA MET A 90 8.04 9.22 18.20
C MET A 90 9.46 9.80 18.37
N GLY A 91 9.87 10.74 17.51
CA GLY A 91 11.18 11.41 17.58
C GLY A 91 12.22 10.92 16.57
N ALA A 92 11.82 10.13 15.56
CA ALA A 92 12.72 9.82 14.44
C ALA A 92 13.09 11.10 13.67
N ASP A 93 14.37 11.23 13.31
CA ASP A 93 14.95 12.38 12.61
C ASP A 93 14.60 12.37 11.11
N ILE A 94 13.30 12.47 10.83
CA ILE A 94 12.73 12.48 9.48
C ILE A 94 12.49 13.92 9.07
N GLU A 95 12.96 14.32 7.90
CA GLU A 95 12.72 15.66 7.34
C GLU A 95 11.32 15.73 6.72
N LYS A 96 11.12 15.05 5.58
CA LYS A 96 9.83 14.95 4.86
C LYS A 96 9.42 13.50 4.62
N LEU A 97 8.11 13.28 4.53
CA LEU A 97 7.50 12.06 4.02
C LEU A 97 6.94 12.35 2.63
N ILE A 98 7.57 11.81 1.60
CA ILE A 98 7.21 11.99 0.21
C ILE A 98 6.29 10.83 -0.21
N VAL A 99 5.08 11.17 -0.64
CA VAL A 99 4.06 10.23 -1.11
C VAL A 99 4.16 10.10 -2.63
N GLY A 100 4.60 8.93 -3.10
CA GLY A 100 4.61 8.61 -4.52
C GLY A 100 3.34 7.88 -4.93
N SER A 101 2.58 8.46 -5.86
CA SER A 101 1.38 7.84 -6.45
C SER A 101 1.63 7.49 -7.92
N ASN A 102 0.94 6.47 -8.42
CA ASN A 102 0.78 6.26 -9.86
C ASN A 102 -0.40 7.12 -10.38
N SER A 103 -0.94 6.82 -11.56
CA SER A 103 -2.11 7.51 -12.13
C SER A 103 -3.35 7.55 -11.22
N ASN A 104 -3.46 6.66 -10.23
CA ASN A 104 -4.44 6.69 -9.15
C ASN A 104 -3.94 7.59 -8.01
N ASP A 105 -4.07 8.90 -8.23
CA ASP A 105 -3.31 9.95 -7.55
C ASP A 105 -4.09 10.73 -6.48
N ILE A 106 -5.14 10.13 -5.89
CA ILE A 106 -6.03 10.84 -4.96
C ILE A 106 -5.27 11.52 -3.80
N LEU A 107 -4.21 10.87 -3.31
CA LEU A 107 -3.36 11.43 -2.26
C LEU A 107 -2.53 12.60 -2.79
N THR A 108 -1.89 12.46 -3.95
CA THR A 108 -1.13 13.56 -4.57
C THR A 108 -2.01 14.78 -4.82
N ARG A 109 -3.20 14.58 -5.41
CA ARG A 109 -4.19 15.67 -5.62
C ARG A 109 -4.65 16.30 -4.32
N PHE A 110 -4.78 15.53 -3.23
CA PHE A 110 -5.06 16.08 -1.92
C PHE A 110 -3.95 17.00 -1.41
N PHE A 111 -2.68 16.62 -1.58
CA PHE A 111 -1.56 17.46 -1.18
C PHE A 111 -1.44 18.73 -2.04
N GLU A 112 -1.92 18.71 -3.29
CA GLU A 112 -1.88 19.86 -4.20
C GLU A 112 -3.09 20.79 -4.06
N THR A 113 -4.28 20.23 -3.85
CA THR A 113 -5.56 20.95 -3.94
C THR A 113 -6.30 21.06 -2.61
N HIS A 114 -5.79 20.39 -1.56
CA HIS A 114 -6.42 20.24 -0.24
C HIS A 114 -7.75 19.47 -0.26
N SER A 115 -8.02 18.76 -1.36
CA SER A 115 -9.24 18.01 -1.63
C SER A 115 -8.93 16.60 -2.14
N MET A 116 -9.59 15.60 -1.56
CA MET A 116 -9.65 14.23 -2.07
C MET A 116 -10.94 14.06 -2.86
N ASP A 117 -10.82 13.99 -4.18
CA ASP A 117 -11.93 13.69 -5.07
C ASP A 117 -11.78 12.28 -5.62
N MET A 118 -12.79 11.41 -5.42
CA MET A 118 -12.78 10.06 -5.98
C MET A 118 -12.88 10.10 -7.51
N LEU A 119 -11.96 9.42 -8.17
CA LEU A 119 -12.00 9.18 -9.61
C LEU A 119 -12.12 7.68 -9.89
N PRO A 120 -12.46 7.26 -11.12
CA PRO A 120 -12.37 5.86 -11.50
C PRO A 120 -10.94 5.33 -11.33
N VAL A 121 -10.82 4.08 -10.86
CA VAL A 121 -9.53 3.38 -10.80
C VAL A 121 -9.08 3.08 -12.23
N VAL A 122 -7.82 3.36 -12.54
CA VAL A 122 -7.18 3.01 -13.81
C VAL A 122 -6.10 1.96 -13.57
N PRO A 123 -6.04 0.86 -14.36
CA PRO A 123 -4.94 -0.09 -14.27
C PRO A 123 -3.60 0.56 -14.65
N THR A 124 -2.55 0.26 -13.89
CA THR A 124 -1.19 0.75 -14.15
C THR A 124 -0.15 -0.37 -14.09
N LEU A 125 1.13 -0.04 -14.29
CA LEU A 125 2.25 -0.95 -14.07
C LEU A 125 2.47 -1.30 -12.58
N SER A 126 1.82 -0.59 -11.67
CA SER A 126 1.99 -0.70 -10.22
C SER A 126 0.66 -1.05 -9.53
N PRO A 127 0.08 -2.23 -9.82
CA PRO A 127 -1.31 -2.54 -9.47
C PRO A 127 -1.60 -2.58 -7.97
N SER A 128 -0.57 -2.72 -7.12
CA SER A 128 -0.76 -2.67 -5.66
C SER A 128 -1.08 -1.25 -5.14
N MET A 129 -0.94 -0.23 -6.00
CA MET A 129 -1.23 1.17 -5.73
C MET A 129 -2.48 1.66 -6.46
N ASP A 130 -3.14 0.82 -7.28
CA ASP A 130 -4.33 1.18 -8.06
C ASP A 130 -5.58 1.24 -7.18
N ILE A 131 -5.62 2.23 -6.29
CA ILE A 131 -6.73 2.44 -5.36
C ILE A 131 -7.12 3.92 -5.28
N GLN A 132 -8.40 4.17 -5.00
CA GLN A 132 -8.95 5.53 -4.87
C GLN A 132 -9.40 5.86 -3.45
N ILE A 133 -9.42 4.87 -2.55
CA ILE A 133 -9.73 5.10 -1.13
C ILE A 133 -8.55 4.58 -0.33
N SER A 134 -7.86 5.50 0.33
CA SER A 134 -6.69 5.16 1.11
C SER A 134 -7.08 4.81 2.55
N SER A 135 -7.21 3.52 2.85
CA SER A 135 -7.85 3.05 4.08
C SER A 135 -7.18 3.52 5.38
N ASN A 136 -5.88 3.82 5.36
CA ASN A 136 -5.16 4.32 6.55
C ASN A 136 -5.17 5.85 6.67
N PHE A 137 -5.63 6.59 5.66
CA PHE A 137 -5.68 8.05 5.75
C PHE A 137 -6.66 8.52 6.84
N GLU A 138 -7.72 7.76 7.10
CA GLU A 138 -8.63 7.97 8.24
C GLU A 138 -7.89 8.14 9.58
N ARG A 139 -6.77 7.43 9.79
CA ARG A 139 -5.99 7.56 11.03
C ARG A 139 -5.29 8.90 11.16
N LEU A 140 -4.78 9.44 10.06
CA LEU A 140 -4.21 10.78 10.05
C LEU A 140 -5.32 11.83 10.21
N LEU A 141 -6.46 11.63 9.53
CA LEU A 141 -7.63 12.50 9.66
C LEU A 141 -8.14 12.58 11.10
N PHE A 142 -8.16 11.44 11.82
CA PHE A 142 -8.50 11.39 13.23
C PHE A 142 -7.58 12.26 14.09
N GLU A 143 -6.26 12.22 13.85
CA GLU A 143 -5.30 13.09 14.54
C GLU A 143 -5.51 14.57 14.18
N MET A 144 -5.77 14.87 12.90
CA MET A 144 -6.07 16.22 12.42
C MET A 144 -7.35 16.80 13.06
N ASN A 145 -8.31 15.94 13.40
CA ASN A 145 -9.55 16.28 14.11
C ASN A 145 -9.38 16.28 15.64
N ASN A 146 -8.15 16.37 16.16
CA ASN A 146 -7.85 16.32 17.59
C ASN A 146 -8.42 15.07 18.27
N ARG A 147 -8.40 13.93 17.57
CA ARG A 147 -8.90 12.64 18.04
C ARG A 147 -10.41 12.63 18.33
N ASP A 148 -11.17 13.48 17.65
CA ASP A 148 -12.63 13.45 17.66
C ASP A 148 -13.14 12.38 16.67
N GLY A 149 -13.59 11.26 17.23
CA GLY A 149 -14.15 10.15 16.46
C GLY A 149 -15.49 10.45 15.80
N GLY A 150 -16.29 11.34 16.40
CA GLY A 150 -17.57 11.77 15.85
C GLY A 150 -17.37 12.62 14.59
N ALA A 151 -16.51 13.64 14.68
CA ALA A 151 -16.15 14.48 13.54
C ALA A 151 -15.50 13.69 12.40
N THR A 152 -14.63 12.72 12.74
CA THR A 152 -13.98 11.85 11.75
C THR A 152 -15.01 10.97 11.04
N THR A 153 -15.95 10.39 11.78
CA THR A 153 -17.04 9.57 11.21
C THR A 153 -17.92 10.39 10.28
N GLU A 154 -18.29 11.61 10.68
CA GLU A 154 -19.10 12.52 9.85
C GLU A 154 -18.40 12.86 8.53
N GLN A 155 -17.11 13.23 8.59
CA GLN A 155 -16.31 13.53 7.39
C GLN A 155 -16.20 12.33 6.44
N LEU A 156 -15.94 11.14 6.97
CA LEU A 156 -15.84 9.92 6.15
C LEU A 156 -17.18 9.51 5.54
N ASN A 157 -18.29 9.69 6.26
CA ASN A 157 -19.62 9.44 5.72
C ASN A 157 -19.95 10.41 4.59
N MET A 158 -19.64 11.70 4.74
CA MET A 158 -19.79 12.68 3.66
C MET A 158 -18.90 12.34 2.46
N PHE A 159 -17.66 11.90 2.68
CA PHE A 159 -16.77 11.47 1.61
C PHE A 159 -17.35 10.31 0.80
N ARG A 160 -17.87 9.28 1.49
CA ARG A 160 -18.50 8.12 0.85
C ARG A 160 -19.76 8.50 0.06
N GLN A 161 -20.53 9.47 0.53
CA GLN A 161 -21.76 9.92 -0.14
C GLN A 161 -21.48 10.82 -1.34
N ASN A 162 -20.55 11.77 -1.19
CA ASN A 162 -20.37 12.87 -2.14
C ASN A 162 -19.16 12.68 -3.06
N GLY A 163 -18.26 11.74 -2.75
CA GLY A 163 -17.02 11.56 -3.50
C GLY A 163 -15.93 12.58 -3.19
N ASN A 164 -16.14 13.49 -2.25
CA ASN A 164 -15.22 14.58 -1.93
C ASN A 164 -14.93 14.65 -0.41
N LEU A 165 -13.66 14.81 -0.06
CA LEU A 165 -13.21 15.16 1.29
C LEU A 165 -12.24 16.32 1.21
N SER A 166 -12.58 17.43 1.86
CA SER A 166 -11.69 18.59 1.99
C SER A 166 -11.29 18.79 3.45
N VAL A 167 -10.09 19.30 3.66
CA VAL A 167 -9.60 19.69 5.00
C VAL A 167 -9.56 21.20 5.11
N LYS A 168 -9.77 21.71 6.32
CA LYS A 168 -9.73 23.17 6.53
C LYS A 168 -8.31 23.69 6.27
N PRO A 169 -8.14 24.91 5.72
CA PRO A 169 -6.81 25.44 5.41
C PRO A 169 -5.85 25.46 6.61
N ASP A 170 -6.36 25.79 7.80
CA ASP A 170 -5.58 25.78 9.05
C ASP A 170 -5.14 24.37 9.46
N GLN A 171 -5.98 23.35 9.27
CA GLN A 171 -5.58 21.95 9.46
C GLN A 171 -4.50 21.54 8.44
N PHE A 172 -4.61 21.96 7.19
CA PHE A 172 -3.63 21.63 6.16
C PHE A 172 -2.24 22.20 6.48
N VAL A 173 -2.17 23.50 6.76
CA VAL A 173 -0.91 24.19 7.12
C VAL A 173 -0.27 23.59 8.37
N ARG A 174 -1.09 23.16 9.34
CA ARG A 174 -0.59 22.58 10.59
C ARG A 174 -0.07 21.15 10.44
N TRP A 175 -0.83 20.29 9.77
CA TRP A 175 -0.60 18.84 9.79
C TRP A 175 0.08 18.31 8.54
N ILE A 176 -0.17 18.94 7.40
CA ILE A 176 0.18 18.40 6.08
C ILE A 176 1.43 19.07 5.53
N GLU A 177 1.36 20.37 5.29
CA GLU A 177 2.41 21.17 4.63
C GLU A 177 3.83 21.02 5.24
N PRO A 178 4.00 20.95 6.58
CA PRO A 178 5.34 20.83 7.17
C PRO A 178 5.94 19.43 6.99
N THR A 179 5.12 18.40 6.83
CA THR A 179 5.53 17.00 6.96
C THR A 179 5.55 16.26 5.64
N PHE A 180 4.58 16.51 4.76
CA PHE A 180 4.37 15.71 3.57
C PHE A 180 4.73 16.47 2.29
N ARG A 181 5.18 15.71 1.30
CA ARG A 181 5.31 16.09 -0.11
C ARG A 181 4.65 15.00 -0.93
N ALA A 182 4.34 15.27 -2.19
CA ALA A 182 3.82 14.24 -3.06
C ALA A 182 4.24 14.46 -4.51
N HIS A 183 4.30 13.36 -5.25
CA HIS A 183 4.52 13.36 -6.68
C HIS A 183 3.70 12.25 -7.32
N ARG A 184 3.22 12.50 -8.53
CA ARG A 184 2.54 11.50 -9.35
C ARG A 184 3.47 11.11 -10.49
N ALA A 185 3.82 9.84 -10.57
CA ALA A 185 4.55 9.29 -11.69
C ALA A 185 3.60 8.59 -12.68
N SER A 186 3.76 8.87 -13.97
CA SER A 186 3.04 8.13 -15.02
C SER A 186 3.71 6.77 -15.29
N ASP A 187 3.05 5.89 -16.05
CA ASP A 187 3.66 4.63 -16.48
C ASP A 187 4.90 4.88 -17.36
N GLU A 188 4.88 5.92 -18.21
CA GLU A 188 6.03 6.32 -19.03
C GLU A 188 7.21 6.79 -18.17
N GLU A 189 6.95 7.62 -17.16
CA GLU A 189 7.98 8.06 -16.20
C GLU A 189 8.52 6.88 -15.40
N THR A 190 7.64 5.98 -14.95
CA THR A 190 8.00 4.75 -14.23
C THR A 190 8.96 3.89 -15.05
N LEU A 191 8.62 3.59 -16.31
CA LEU A 191 9.47 2.82 -17.22
C LEU A 191 10.81 3.53 -17.49
N ALA A 192 10.79 4.86 -17.64
CA ALA A 192 12.00 5.66 -17.86
C ALA A 192 12.95 5.57 -16.66
N VAL A 193 12.42 5.68 -15.43
CA VAL A 193 13.22 5.52 -14.20
C VAL A 193 13.77 4.11 -14.08
N MET A 194 12.95 3.07 -14.30
CA MET A 194 13.42 1.67 -14.28
C MET A 194 14.59 1.45 -15.25
N LYS A 195 14.44 1.94 -16.49
CA LYS A 195 15.48 1.85 -17.51
C LYS A 195 16.75 2.60 -17.13
N ARG A 196 16.61 3.81 -16.58
CA ARG A 196 17.74 4.65 -16.17
C ARG A 196 18.52 3.98 -15.04
N ILE A 197 17.85 3.54 -13.98
CA ILE A 197 18.48 2.87 -12.83
C ILE A 197 19.23 1.61 -13.27
N HIS A 198 18.64 0.81 -14.15
CA HIS A 198 19.31 -0.36 -14.72
C HIS A 198 20.56 0.02 -15.52
N ASN A 199 20.51 1.04 -16.36
CA ASN A 199 21.65 1.46 -17.16
C ASN A 199 22.78 2.07 -16.32
N GLU A 200 22.45 2.82 -15.27
CA GLU A 200 23.42 3.53 -14.43
C GLU A 200 24.09 2.63 -13.39
N SER A 201 23.38 1.61 -12.89
CA SER A 201 23.83 0.81 -11.74
C SER A 201 23.82 -0.70 -11.97
N GLY A 202 23.19 -1.19 -13.04
CA GLY A 202 22.90 -2.62 -13.26
C GLY A 202 21.78 -3.16 -12.37
N MET A 203 21.20 -2.37 -11.47
CA MET A 203 20.12 -2.80 -10.58
C MET A 203 18.78 -2.85 -11.32
N LEU A 204 18.05 -3.95 -11.15
CA LEU A 204 16.66 -4.05 -11.56
C LEU A 204 15.76 -3.60 -10.41
N VAL A 205 14.86 -2.66 -10.70
CA VAL A 205 13.83 -2.21 -9.76
C VAL A 205 12.46 -2.58 -10.28
N ASP A 206 11.54 -2.84 -9.37
CA ASP A 206 10.14 -3.06 -9.69
C ASP A 206 9.44 -1.69 -9.96
N PRO A 207 8.24 -1.68 -10.59
CA PRO A 207 7.56 -0.44 -10.95
C PRO A 207 7.18 0.40 -9.72
N HIS A 208 6.84 -0.22 -8.59
CA HIS A 208 6.51 0.53 -7.36
C HIS A 208 7.73 1.28 -6.83
N THR A 209 8.89 0.61 -6.76
CA THR A 209 10.16 1.25 -6.34
C THR A 209 10.54 2.37 -7.29
N ALA A 210 10.35 2.21 -8.60
CA ALA A 210 10.62 3.26 -9.58
C ALA A 210 9.76 4.52 -9.37
N ILE A 211 8.48 4.37 -9.00
CA ILE A 211 7.65 5.50 -8.58
C ILE A 211 8.24 6.21 -7.36
N GLY A 212 8.68 5.44 -6.36
CA GLY A 212 9.34 6.00 -5.17
C GLY A 212 10.60 6.80 -5.52
N ILE A 213 11.41 6.31 -6.46
CA ILE A 213 12.61 7.00 -6.93
C ILE A 213 12.23 8.28 -7.68
N ALA A 214 11.25 8.21 -8.59
CA ALA A 214 10.74 9.39 -9.31
C ALA A 214 10.26 10.47 -8.33
N SER A 215 9.47 10.09 -7.33
CA SER A 215 8.98 11.01 -6.30
C SER A 215 10.09 11.58 -5.43
N ALA A 216 11.11 10.77 -5.10
CA ALA A 216 12.28 11.25 -4.36
C ALA A 216 13.03 12.34 -5.13
N GLU A 217 13.20 12.16 -6.43
CA GLU A 217 13.88 13.11 -7.32
C GLU A 217 13.06 14.39 -7.52
N ALA A 218 11.76 14.26 -7.74
CA ALA A 218 10.84 15.40 -7.93
C ALA A 218 10.70 16.27 -6.66
N CYS A 219 10.83 15.68 -5.48
CA CYS A 219 10.68 16.36 -4.18
C CYS A 219 12.01 16.55 -3.43
N ALA A 220 13.16 16.39 -4.10
CA ALA A 220 14.46 16.46 -3.46
C ALA A 220 14.75 17.86 -2.88
N GLU A 221 15.26 17.90 -1.65
CA GLU A 221 15.70 19.13 -0.99
C GLU A 221 17.24 19.16 -0.94
N PRO A 222 17.92 20.26 -1.34
CA PRO A 222 19.37 20.33 -1.32
C PRO A 222 19.98 20.04 0.05
N GLY A 223 20.94 19.10 0.10
CA GLY A 223 21.63 18.72 1.33
C GLY A 223 20.87 17.72 2.21
N VAL A 224 19.64 17.37 1.86
CA VAL A 224 18.81 16.36 2.56
C VAL A 224 18.84 15.04 1.78
N PRO A 225 19.41 13.96 2.33
CA PRO A 225 19.34 12.64 1.70
C PRO A 225 17.89 12.14 1.70
N THR A 226 17.50 11.41 0.65
CA THR A 226 16.18 10.78 0.56
C THR A 226 16.33 9.27 0.47
N ILE A 227 15.66 8.55 1.39
CA ILE A 227 15.59 7.10 1.40
C ILE A 227 14.31 6.68 0.67
N THR A 228 14.44 5.91 -0.41
CA THR A 228 13.27 5.36 -1.12
C THR A 228 12.96 3.96 -0.61
N LEU A 229 11.69 3.70 -0.28
CA LEU A 229 11.25 2.37 0.10
C LEU A 229 11.02 1.50 -1.13
N ALA A 230 11.87 0.49 -1.32
CA ALA A 230 11.67 -0.54 -2.34
C ALA A 230 10.67 -1.60 -1.84
N THR A 231 9.42 -1.54 -2.33
CA THR A 231 8.30 -2.27 -1.73
C THR A 231 8.10 -3.69 -2.29
N ALA A 232 8.74 -4.02 -3.41
CA ALA A 232 8.71 -5.35 -3.97
C ALA A 232 9.99 -5.70 -4.74
N HIS A 233 10.27 -7.00 -4.82
CA HIS A 233 11.34 -7.53 -5.66
C HIS A 233 10.93 -7.47 -7.15
N PRO A 234 11.83 -7.14 -8.08
CA PRO A 234 11.53 -7.01 -9.52
C PRO A 234 10.90 -8.28 -10.13
N ALA A 235 11.26 -9.46 -9.64
CA ALA A 235 10.68 -10.74 -10.08
C ALA A 235 9.16 -10.87 -9.83
N LYS A 236 8.57 -10.01 -9.00
CA LYS A 236 7.10 -9.97 -8.81
C LYS A 236 6.37 -9.27 -9.95
N PHE A 237 7.06 -8.45 -10.74
CA PHE A 237 6.51 -7.67 -11.85
C PHE A 237 7.36 -7.84 -13.11
N PRO A 238 7.56 -9.08 -13.59
CA PRO A 238 8.53 -9.38 -14.64
C PRO A 238 8.20 -8.71 -15.97
N ASP A 239 6.92 -8.50 -16.28
CA ASP A 239 6.50 -7.87 -17.52
C ASP A 239 6.89 -6.39 -17.58
N ALA A 240 6.67 -5.63 -16.51
CA ALA A 240 7.10 -4.24 -16.41
C ALA A 240 8.63 -4.11 -16.49
N VAL A 241 9.36 -5.00 -15.80
CA VAL A 241 10.83 -5.02 -15.84
C VAL A 241 11.34 -5.32 -17.25
N LYS A 242 10.77 -6.33 -17.91
CA LYS A 242 11.11 -6.69 -19.29
C LYS A 242 10.78 -5.57 -20.27
N GLN A 243 9.65 -4.90 -20.09
CA GLN A 243 9.26 -3.75 -20.90
C GLN A 243 10.24 -2.57 -20.76
N ALA A 244 10.69 -2.26 -19.54
CA ALA A 244 11.59 -1.14 -19.29
C ALA A 244 13.04 -1.43 -19.73
N THR A 245 13.53 -2.63 -19.46
CA THR A 245 14.97 -2.95 -19.51
C THR A 245 15.35 -3.97 -20.58
N GLY A 246 14.37 -4.71 -21.12
CA GLY A 246 14.60 -5.88 -21.97
C GLY A 246 14.98 -7.16 -21.20
N VAL A 247 15.18 -7.07 -19.88
CA VAL A 247 15.62 -8.18 -19.03
C VAL A 247 14.42 -8.84 -18.35
N HIS A 248 14.35 -10.16 -18.37
CA HIS A 248 13.41 -10.90 -17.52
C HIS A 248 14.08 -11.17 -16.16
N PRO A 249 13.54 -10.63 -15.05
CA PRO A 249 14.18 -10.77 -13.75
C PRO A 249 14.15 -12.23 -13.27
N ALA A 250 15.28 -12.72 -12.79
CA ALA A 250 15.35 -14.05 -12.19
C ALA A 250 14.63 -14.08 -10.82
N LEU A 251 14.09 -15.24 -10.47
CA LEU A 251 13.63 -15.50 -9.11
C LEU A 251 14.83 -15.56 -8.15
N PRO A 252 14.70 -15.08 -6.90
CA PRO A 252 15.72 -15.31 -5.89
C PRO A 252 15.97 -16.80 -5.66
N ASP A 253 17.22 -17.19 -5.35
CA ASP A 253 17.65 -18.59 -5.22
C ASP A 253 16.75 -19.44 -4.30
N HIS A 254 16.34 -18.89 -3.16
CA HIS A 254 15.51 -19.59 -2.18
C HIS A 254 14.06 -19.86 -2.63
N VAL A 255 13.65 -19.29 -3.78
CA VAL A 255 12.35 -19.53 -4.44
C VAL A 255 12.52 -19.86 -5.92
N ALA A 256 13.72 -20.26 -6.38
CA ALA A 256 13.97 -20.54 -7.79
C ALA A 256 13.11 -21.71 -8.33
N ASP A 257 12.75 -22.66 -7.48
CA ASP A 257 11.90 -23.81 -7.76
C ASP A 257 10.40 -23.50 -7.68
N LEU A 258 9.99 -22.25 -7.43
CA LEU A 258 8.61 -21.88 -7.10
C LEU A 258 7.57 -22.41 -8.11
N PHE A 259 7.89 -22.38 -9.40
CA PHE A 259 7.00 -22.84 -10.47
C PHE A 259 6.95 -24.36 -10.64
N ASP A 260 7.90 -25.09 -10.04
CA ASP A 260 7.92 -26.56 -10.02
C ASP A 260 7.20 -27.13 -8.79
N ARG A 261 6.90 -26.29 -7.80
CA ARG A 261 6.21 -26.72 -6.56
C ARG A 261 4.76 -27.08 -6.85
N GLN A 262 4.30 -28.16 -6.23
CA GLN A 262 2.92 -28.61 -6.34
C GLN A 262 1.95 -27.59 -5.70
N GLU A 263 0.95 -27.17 -6.47
CA GLU A 263 -0.13 -26.31 -5.97
C GLU A 263 -1.17 -27.10 -5.16
N ARG A 264 -1.70 -26.44 -4.13
CA ARG A 264 -2.81 -26.88 -3.29
C ARG A 264 -3.87 -25.79 -3.30
N ILE A 265 -4.96 -26.05 -4.03
CA ILE A 265 -6.05 -25.10 -4.25
C ILE A 265 -7.37 -25.82 -4.03
N ILE A 266 -8.31 -25.14 -3.41
CA ILE A 266 -9.68 -25.60 -3.22
C ILE A 266 -10.57 -24.69 -4.05
N ASN A 267 -11.26 -25.26 -5.04
CA ASN A 267 -12.18 -24.49 -5.87
C ASN A 267 -13.55 -24.49 -5.21
N LEU A 268 -14.12 -23.31 -4.98
CA LEU A 268 -15.47 -23.14 -4.46
C LEU A 268 -16.28 -22.20 -5.37
N PRO A 269 -17.60 -22.40 -5.48
CA PRO A 269 -18.46 -21.43 -6.16
C PRO A 269 -18.47 -20.10 -5.39
N ASN A 270 -18.86 -19.02 -6.07
CA ASN A 270 -19.22 -17.75 -5.43
C ASN A 270 -20.55 -17.90 -4.66
N ASP A 271 -20.50 -18.64 -3.56
CA ASP A 271 -21.63 -18.95 -2.68
C ASP A 271 -21.19 -18.89 -1.21
N LEU A 272 -21.87 -18.06 -0.42
CA LEU A 272 -21.50 -17.83 0.98
C LEU A 272 -21.57 -19.11 1.80
N GLN A 273 -22.61 -19.92 1.63
CA GLN A 273 -22.80 -21.13 2.43
C GLN A 273 -21.72 -22.18 2.13
N ALA A 274 -21.33 -22.33 0.87
CA ALA A 274 -20.23 -23.22 0.47
C ALA A 274 -18.90 -22.79 1.09
N VAL A 275 -18.62 -21.48 1.11
CA VAL A 275 -17.39 -20.94 1.72
C VAL A 275 -17.41 -21.09 3.24
N GLU A 276 -18.53 -20.78 3.90
CA GLU A 276 -18.69 -20.93 5.35
C GLU A 276 -18.56 -22.40 5.79
N ALA A 277 -19.20 -23.32 5.06
CA ALA A 277 -19.08 -24.75 5.32
C ALA A 277 -17.64 -25.23 5.19
N PHE A 278 -16.90 -24.73 4.19
CA PHE A 278 -15.49 -25.05 4.04
C PHE A 278 -14.64 -24.49 5.20
N VAL A 279 -14.81 -23.22 5.55
CA VAL A 279 -14.08 -22.58 6.66
C VAL A 279 -14.34 -23.31 7.98
N ALA A 280 -15.60 -23.67 8.27
CA ALA A 280 -15.97 -24.42 9.47
C ALA A 280 -15.39 -25.85 9.51
N SER A 281 -15.00 -26.40 8.35
CA SER A 281 -14.35 -27.71 8.26
C SER A 281 -12.83 -27.68 8.48
N CYS A 282 -12.22 -26.50 8.51
CA CYS A 282 -10.78 -26.33 8.73
C CYS A 282 -10.49 -26.36 10.25
N HIS A 283 -9.66 -27.30 10.69
CA HIS A 283 -9.21 -27.46 12.08
C HIS A 283 -7.68 -27.51 12.17
#